data_AF-A0A2K3JZJ1-F1
#
_entry.id   AF-A0A2K3JZJ1-F1
#
_cell.length_a   1.000
_cell.length_b   1.000
_cell.length_c   1.000
_cell.angle_alpha   90.00
_cell.angle_beta   90.00
_cell.angle_gamma   90.00
#
_symmetry.space_group_name_H-M   'P 1'
#
loop_
_entity.id
_entity.type
_entity.pdbx_description
1 polymer ?
#
loop_
_entity_poly.entity_id
_entity_poly.type
_entity_poly.pdbx_seq_one_letter_code
_entity_poly.pdbx_strand_id
1 'polypeptide(L)' 'MVGTPAVATPSSKVHRNLASTPGGSKIREEKIRVTVRMRPLNRKEQSMYDLIAWDCLDEQTIVF' A
#
# COMPACT_ATOMS: atom_id res chain seq x y z
N MET A 1 -10.71 -59.64 12.36
CA MET A 1 -10.76 -58.49 13.30
C MET A 1 -9.31 -58.13 13.58
N VAL A 2 -8.79 -56.93 13.37
CA VAL A 2 -9.27 -55.58 13.67
C VAL A 2 -8.56 -54.63 12.70
N GLY A 3 -9.32 -53.76 12.02
CA GLY A 3 -8.78 -52.67 11.21
C GLY A 3 -8.32 -51.52 12.10
N THR A 4 -7.21 -50.90 11.73
CA THR A 4 -6.60 -49.74 12.39
C THR A 4 -7.55 -48.54 12.34
N PRO A 5 -7.92 -47.88 13.46
CA PRO A 5 -8.64 -46.63 13.39
C PRO A 5 -7.64 -45.51 13.08
N ALA A 6 -7.79 -44.89 11.90
CA ALA A 6 -7.11 -43.65 11.58
C ALA A 6 -7.51 -42.58 12.59
N VAL A 7 -6.53 -42.06 13.33
CA VAL A 7 -6.70 -40.97 14.29
C VAL A 7 -7.12 -39.72 13.51
N ALA A 8 -8.42 -39.42 13.52
CA ALA A 8 -8.97 -38.20 12.96
C ALA A 8 -8.73 -37.04 13.93
N THR A 9 -7.64 -36.30 13.73
CA THR A 9 -7.43 -35.03 14.42
C THR A 9 -8.57 -34.08 14.04
N PRO A 10 -9.35 -33.53 15.00
CA PRO A 10 -10.41 -32.60 14.67
C PRO A 10 -9.81 -31.32 14.07
N SER A 11 -10.16 -31.05 12.81
CA SER A 11 -9.76 -29.88 12.01
C SER A 11 -10.11 -28.53 12.68
N SER A 12 -10.91 -28.55 13.77
CA SER A 12 -11.39 -27.37 14.50
C SER A 12 -10.33 -26.67 15.38
N LYS A 13 -9.14 -27.24 15.56
CA LYS A 13 -8.06 -26.66 16.38
C LYS A 13 -6.89 -26.07 15.58
N VAL A 14 -6.97 -26.07 14.25
CA VAL A 14 -6.01 -25.31 13.45
C VAL A 14 -6.53 -23.88 13.37
N HIS A 15 -5.99 -22.98 14.20
CA HIS A 15 -6.11 -21.55 13.95
C HIS A 15 -5.33 -21.25 12.67
N ARG A 16 -5.95 -21.53 11.53
CA ARG A 16 -5.48 -21.05 10.25
C ARG A 16 -5.71 -19.55 10.32
N ASN A 17 -4.63 -18.80 10.52
CA ASN A 17 -4.58 -17.45 10.00
C ASN A 17 -4.92 -17.62 8.51
N LEU A 18 -6.18 -17.36 8.15
CA LEU A 18 -6.60 -17.31 6.77
C LEU A 18 -5.74 -16.20 6.19
N ALA A 19 -4.74 -16.60 5.40
CA ALA A 19 -3.96 -15.68 4.61
C ALA A 19 -5.00 -14.88 3.81
N SER A 20 -5.23 -13.64 4.23
CA SER A 20 -6.12 -12.75 3.54
C SER A 20 -5.43 -12.46 2.22
N THR A 21 -5.81 -13.19 1.17
CA THR A 21 -5.54 -12.76 -0.18
C THR A 21 -6.19 -11.38 -0.33
N PRO A 22 -5.53 -10.40 -0.98
CA PRO A 22 -6.15 -9.13 -1.30
C PRO A 22 -7.32 -9.42 -2.25
N GLY A 23 -8.54 -9.48 -1.72
CA GLY A 23 -9.71 -9.97 -2.45
C GLY A 23 -10.81 -10.62 -1.61
N GLY A 24 -10.65 -10.72 -0.28
CA GLY A 24 -11.68 -11.21 0.63
C GLY A 24 -12.83 -10.22 0.88
N SER A 25 -13.94 -10.44 0.17
CA SER A 25 -15.34 -10.12 0.57
C SER A 25 -15.62 -8.82 1.35
N LYS A 26 -15.14 -7.66 0.88
CA LYS A 26 -15.89 -6.40 0.80
C LYS A 26 -15.29 -5.60 -0.35
N ILE A 27 -15.95 -5.58 -1.51
CA ILE A 27 -15.62 -4.63 -2.59
C ILE A 27 -16.03 -3.26 -2.04
N ARG A 28 -15.15 -2.63 -1.28
CA ARG A 28 -15.29 -1.24 -0.87
C ARG A 28 -14.46 -0.43 -1.84
N GLU A 29 -15.03 0.64 -2.38
CA GLU A 29 -14.26 1.61 -3.13
C GLU A 29 -13.13 2.15 -2.23
N GLU A 30 -11.89 1.97 -2.68
CA GLU A 30 -10.72 2.50 -2.01
C GLU A 30 -10.22 3.73 -2.74
N LYS A 31 -9.92 4.79 -1.98
CA LYS A 31 -9.31 5.98 -2.54
C LYS A 31 -7.82 5.73 -2.74
N ILE A 32 -7.36 5.90 -3.98
CA ILE A 32 -5.94 5.85 -4.32
C ILE A 32 -5.23 6.99 -3.57
N ARG A 33 -4.21 6.64 -2.78
CA ARG A 33 -3.36 7.63 -2.11
C ARG A 33 -2.35 8.17 -3.11
N VAL A 34 -2.36 9.49 -3.31
CA VAL A 34 -1.44 10.18 -4.19
C VAL A 34 -0.41 10.95 -3.35
N THR A 35 0.83 10.97 -3.80
CA THR A 35 1.91 11.75 -3.18
C THR A 35 2.67 12.47 -4.26
N VAL A 36 2.95 13.76 -4.03
CA VAL A 36 3.79 14.56 -4.91
C VAL A 36 5.20 14.59 -4.32
N ARG A 37 6.21 14.32 -5.15
CA ARG A 37 7.62 14.40 -4.75
C ARG A 37 8.32 15.47 -5.58
N MET A 38 8.61 16.60 -4.95
CA MET A 38 9.39 17.66 -5.58
C MET A 38 10.87 17.29 -5.60
N ARG A 39 11.53 17.53 -6.72
CA ARG A 39 12.99 17.50 -6.80
C ARG A 39 13.53 18.93 -6.76
N PRO A 40 14.74 19.14 -6.23
CA PRO A 40 15.45 20.40 -6.43
C PRO A 40 15.72 20.67 -7.91
N LEU A 41 15.93 21.94 -8.25
CA LEU A 41 16.47 22.32 -9.55
C LEU A 41 17.86 21.70 -9.73
N ASN A 42 18.12 21.18 -10.92
CA ASN A 42 19.42 20.64 -11.28
C ASN A 42 20.40 21.79 -11.64
N ARG A 43 21.69 21.47 -11.81
CA ARG A 43 22.71 22.49 -12.09
C ARG A 43 22.46 23.28 -13.38
N LYS A 44 21.89 22.64 -14.40
CA LYS A 44 21.60 23.29 -15.69
C LYS A 44 20.45 24.30 -15.54
N GLU A 45 19.39 23.93 -14.84
CA GLU A 45 18.24 24.79 -14.55
C GLU A 45 18.66 25.99 -13.69
N GLN A 46 19.48 25.75 -12.67
CA GLN A 46 20.07 26.84 -11.87
C GLN A 46 20.92 27.79 -12.72
N SER A 47 21.74 27.25 -13.64
CA SER A 47 22.57 28.09 -14.54
C SER A 47 21.75 28.90 -15.54
N MET A 48 20.53 28.45 -15.86
CA MET A 48 19.57 29.16 -16.71
C MET A 48 18.68 30.12 -15.92
N TYR A 49 18.85 30.20 -14.59
CA TYR A 49 18.01 31.00 -13.70
C TYR A 49 16.52 30.63 -13.77
N ASP A 50 16.24 29.34 -13.92
CA ASP A 50 14.86 28.83 -13.85
C ASP A 50 14.26 29.14 -12.47
N LEU A 51 13.03 29.63 -12.46
CA LEU A 51 12.32 30.01 -11.23
C LEU A 51 11.48 28.85 -10.72
N ILE A 52 11.42 28.71 -9.40
CA ILE A 52 10.44 27.85 -8.73
C ILE A 52 9.10 28.62 -8.73
N ALA A 53 8.17 28.19 -9.58
CA ALA A 53 6.83 28.78 -9.72
C ALA A 53 5.76 27.90 -9.03
N TRP A 54 6.08 27.43 -7.82
CA TRP A 54 5.14 26.69 -6.99
C TRP A 54 5.47 26.94 -5.52
N ASP A 55 4.45 26.82 -4.67
CA ASP A 55 4.59 26.94 -3.21
C ASP A 55 3.90 25.78 -2.50
N CYS A 56 4.50 25.30 -1.42
CA CYS A 56 3.93 24.25 -0.58
C CYS A 56 3.26 24.91 0.62
N LEU A 57 1.94 25.08 0.56
CA LEU A 57 1.17 25.73 1.63
C LEU A 57 1.16 24.88 2.92
N ASP A 58 1.17 23.56 2.76
CA ASP A 58 1.23 22.57 3.84
C ASP A 58 1.85 21.25 3.31
N GLU A 59 1.81 20.18 4.11
CA GLU A 59 2.36 18.86 3.75
C GLU A 59 1.62 18.14 2.61
N GLN A 60 0.41 18.60 2.27
CA GLN A 60 -0.56 17.92 1.40
C GLN A 60 -1.00 18.78 0.22
N THR A 61 -0.66 20.07 0.22
CA THR A 61 -1.15 21.08 -0.73
C THR A 61 0.01 21.82 -1.38
N ILE A 62 0.06 21.77 -2.71
CA ILE A 62 0.96 22.56 -3.56
C ILE A 62 0.12 23.47 -4.46
N VAL A 63 0.55 24.71 -4.61
CA VAL A 63 -0.08 25.72 -5.49
C VAL A 63 0.92 26.26 -6.50
N PHE A 64 0.41 26.86 -7.57
CA PHE A 64 1.18 27.59 -8.58
C PHE A 64 1.20 29.08 -8.24
#